data_AF-A0A358KK95-F1
#
_entry.id   AF-A0A358KK95-F1
#
_cell.length_a   1.000
_cell.length_b   1.000
_cell.length_c   1.000
_cell.angle_alpha   90.00
_cell.angle_beta   90.00
_cell.angle_gamma   90.00
#
_symmetry.space_group_name_H-M   'P 1'
#
loop_
_entity.id
_entity.type
_entity.pdbx_description
1 polymer ?
#
loop_
_entity_poly.entity_id
_entity_poly.type
_entity_poly.pdbx_seq_one_letter_code
_entity_poly.pdbx_strand_id
1 'polypeptide(L)'
;MKHLLITIAVVLLVGCAHGTVQRKAITSDDAPAALGPYSPGVQVGEFLLLSGQIGLNPESGKLVEGGIKEQTKQVLDNLGAVLKEAG
;
A
#
# COMPACT_ATOMS: atom_id res chain seq x y z
N MET A 1 -36.63 3.84 -36.41
CA MET A 1 -36.71 4.46 -35.07
C MET A 1 -36.38 3.52 -33.91
N LYS A 2 -36.88 2.27 -33.88
CA LYS A 2 -36.60 1.32 -32.79
C LYS A 2 -35.11 0.94 -32.65
N HIS A 3 -34.40 0.78 -33.77
CA HIS A 3 -32.96 0.47 -33.76
C HIS A 3 -32.08 1.64 -33.29
N LEU A 4 -32.48 2.89 -33.57
CA LEU A 4 -31.74 4.08 -33.14
C LEU A 4 -31.77 4.25 -31.61
N LEU A 5 -32.91 3.94 -30.97
CA LEU A 5 -33.06 3.95 -29.51
C LEU A 5 -32.25 2.84 -28.83
N ILE A 6 -32.16 1.66 -29.45
CA ILE A 6 -31.36 0.53 -28.92
C ILE A 6 -29.86 0.86 -28.98
N THR A 7 -29.37 1.47 -30.07
CA THR A 7 -27.96 1.84 -30.20
C THR A 7 -27.55 2.91 -29.19
N ILE A 8 -28.40 3.92 -28.95
CA ILE A 8 -28.14 4.97 -27.95
C ILE A 8 -28.09 4.38 -26.52
N ALA A 9 -28.97 3.43 -26.20
CA ALA A 9 -28.99 2.77 -24.90
C ALA A 9 -27.72 1.91 -24.66
N VAL A 10 -27.22 1.21 -25.68
CA VAL A 10 -25.99 0.40 -25.59
C VAL A 10 -24.75 1.28 -25.42
N VAL A 11 -24.68 2.42 -26.12
CA VAL A 11 -23.56 3.37 -26.00
C VAL A 11 -23.53 4.04 -24.60
N LEU A 12 -24.69 4.36 -24.02
CA LEU A 12 -24.79 4.92 -22.67
C LEU A 12 -24.40 3.91 -21.57
N LEU A 13 -24.69 2.63 -21.76
CA LEU A 13 -24.31 1.56 -20.80
C LEU A 13 -22.80 1.25 -20.81
N VAL A 14 -22.12 1.46 -21.95
CA VAL A 14 -20.68 1.17 -22.11
C VAL A 14 -19.79 2.40 -21.79
N GLY A 15 -20.37 3.60 -21.72
CA GLY A 15 -19.62 4.86 -21.69
C GLY A 15 -18.92 5.26 -20.38
N CYS A 16 -19.12 4.55 -19.26
CA CYS A 16 -18.64 5.01 -17.94
C CYS A 16 -17.83 3.99 -17.14
N ALA A 17 -17.18 3.01 -17.78
CA ALA A 17 -16.17 2.20 -17.10
C ALA A 17 -14.83 2.97 -17.05
N HIS A 18 -14.76 4.02 -16.22
CA HIS A 18 -13.47 4.54 -15.77
C HIS A 18 -12.80 3.40 -14.98
N GLY A 19 -11.73 2.82 -15.52
CA GLY A 19 -10.90 1.85 -14.81
C GLY A 19 -10.36 2.51 -13.55
N THR A 20 -10.98 2.25 -12.40
CA THR A 20 -10.51 2.78 -11.14
C THR A 20 -9.33 1.94 -10.69
N VAL A 21 -8.16 2.57 -10.55
CA VAL A 21 -7.02 1.92 -9.93
C VAL A 21 -7.35 1.76 -8.44
N GLN A 22 -7.54 0.52 -8.01
CA GLN A 22 -7.85 0.21 -6.62
C GLN A 22 -6.64 0.47 -5.74
N ARG A 23 -6.85 1.16 -4.61
CA ARG A 23 -5.84 1.38 -3.58
C ARG A 23 -6.00 0.33 -2.49
N LYS A 24 -4.94 -0.43 -2.18
CA LYS A 24 -4.90 -1.38 -1.07
C LYS A 24 -3.88 -0.92 -0.03
N ALA A 25 -4.30 -0.78 1.23
CA ALA A 25 -3.35 -0.55 2.33
C ALA A 25 -2.64 -1.87 2.67
N ILE A 26 -1.33 -1.78 2.91
CA ILE A 26 -0.48 -2.90 3.30
C ILE A 26 0.00 -2.65 4.73
N THR A 27 -0.19 -3.65 5.59
CA THR A 27 0.22 -3.70 6.99
C THR A 27 0.90 -5.04 7.23
N SER A 28 1.87 -5.09 8.13
CA SER A 28 2.57 -6.31 8.53
C SER A 28 2.69 -6.32 10.04
N ASP A 29 2.44 -7.48 10.66
CA ASP A 29 2.67 -7.68 12.09
C ASP A 29 4.19 -7.77 12.40
N ASP A 30 5.00 -8.07 11.39
CA ASP A 30 6.48 -8.10 11.48
C ASP A 30 7.11 -6.72 11.25
N ALA A 31 6.30 -5.66 11.09
CA ALA A 31 6.75 -4.28 10.95
C ALA A 31 6.15 -3.40 12.05
N PRO A 32 6.78 -2.26 12.40
CA PRO A 32 6.24 -1.35 13.39
C PRO A 32 4.83 -0.87 13.03
N ALA A 33 3.93 -0.93 14.01
CA ALA A 33 2.56 -0.43 13.83
C ALA A 33 2.55 1.06 13.48
N ALA A 34 1.63 1.45 12.60
CA ALA A 34 1.45 2.86 12.25
C ALA A 34 0.87 3.64 13.43
N LEU A 35 1.69 4.51 14.05
CA LEU A 35 1.31 5.35 15.20
C LEU A 35 0.46 6.59 14.82
N GLY A 36 -0.08 6.66 13.61
CA GLY A 36 -0.84 7.82 13.12
C GLY A 36 -1.69 7.48 11.89
N PRO A 37 -2.35 8.47 11.26
CA PRO A 37 -3.26 8.25 10.13
C PRO A 37 -2.51 8.01 8.80
N TYR A 38 -1.68 6.97 8.76
CA TYR A 38 -0.95 6.53 7.59
C TYR A 38 -0.93 5.00 7.49
N SER A 39 -0.53 4.46 6.33
CA SER A 39 -0.33 3.03 6.12
C SER A 39 1.16 2.73 5.90
N PRO A 40 1.73 1.66 6.47
CA PRO A 40 3.14 1.28 6.23
C PRO A 40 3.46 1.11 4.75
N GLY A 41 2.53 0.54 3.98
CA GLY A 41 2.57 0.50 2.52
C GLY A 41 1.19 0.74 1.90
N VAL A 42 1.20 1.16 0.64
CA VAL A 42 -0.02 1.33 -0.17
C VAL A 42 0.26 0.84 -1.58
N GLN A 43 -0.51 -0.15 -2.04
CA GLN A 43 -0.48 -0.61 -3.42
C GLN A 43 -1.53 0.14 -4.26
N VAL A 44 -1.12 0.65 -5.42
CA VAL A 44 -1.95 1.35 -6.40
C VAL A 44 -1.56 0.84 -7.79
N GLY A 45 -2.37 -0.05 -8.35
CA GLY A 45 -2.02 -0.76 -9.58
C GLY A 45 -0.72 -1.56 -9.37
N GLU A 46 0.25 -1.34 -10.24
CA GLU A 46 1.57 -2.00 -10.20
C GLU A 46 2.57 -1.33 -9.25
N PHE A 47 2.21 -0.19 -8.66
CA PHE A 47 3.10 0.54 -7.76
C PHE A 47 2.82 0.19 -6.30
N LEU A 48 3.90 -0.01 -5.55
CA LEU A 48 3.87 -0.10 -4.10
C LEU A 48 4.61 1.11 -3.52
N LEU A 49 3.87 1.97 -2.82
CA LEU A 49 4.40 3.14 -2.13
C LEU A 49 4.60 2.78 -0.66
N LEU A 50 5.84 2.83 -0.19
CA LEU A 50 6.20 2.55 1.20
C LEU A 50 6.35 3.85 1.98
N SER A 51 5.85 3.85 3.21
CA SER A 51 6.15 4.91 4.18
C SER A 51 7.59 4.82 4.65
N GLY A 52 8.15 5.96 5.09
CA GLY A 52 9.47 5.99 5.72
C GLY A 52 9.49 5.10 6.96
N GLN A 53 10.37 4.10 6.96
CA GLN A 53 10.57 3.21 8.10
C GLN A 53 11.66 3.77 9.02
N ILE A 54 11.50 3.54 10.32
CA ILE A 54 12.48 3.88 11.36
C ILE A 54 13.01 2.57 11.94
N GLY A 55 14.19 2.60 12.57
CA GLY A 55 14.82 1.44 13.21
C GLY A 55 14.13 1.01 14.51
N LEU A 56 12.79 0.97 14.53
CA LEU A 56 12.00 0.46 15.63
C LEU A 56 11.93 -1.07 15.53
N ASN A 57 12.13 -1.75 16.64
CA ASN A 57 11.84 -3.16 16.76
C ASN A 57 10.30 -3.34 16.84
N PRO A 58 9.69 -4.17 15.98
CA PRO A 58 8.23 -4.29 15.87
C PRO A 58 7.56 -4.85 17.13
N GLU A 59 8.25 -5.72 17.87
CA GLU A 59 7.72 -6.33 19.10
C GLU A 59 7.68 -5.33 20.27
N SER A 60 8.73 -4.53 20.42
CA SER A 60 8.89 -3.61 21.55
C SER A 60 8.39 -2.19 21.26
N GLY A 61 8.27 -1.81 19.98
CA GLY A 61 7.97 -0.44 19.55
C GLY A 61 9.08 0.58 19.87
N LYS A 62 10.28 0.12 20.23
CA LYS A 62 11.42 0.98 20.62
C LYS A 62 12.52 0.98 19.55
N LEU A 63 13.31 2.04 19.51
CA LEU A 63 14.51 2.09 18.67
C LEU A 63 15.50 1.01 19.10
N VAL A 64 16.05 0.30 18.12
CA VAL A 64 17.14 -0.65 18.38
C VAL A 64 18.39 0.10 18.84
N GLU A 65 19.10 -0.54 19.78
CA GLU A 65 20.40 -0.06 20.28
C GLU A 65 21.52 -0.37 19.26
N GLY A 66 22.72 0.15 19.50
CA GLY A 66 23.88 -0.06 18.61
C GLY A 66 24.11 1.04 17.57
N GLY A 67 23.26 2.08 17.55
CA GLY A 67 23.46 3.29 16.76
C GLY A 67 23.05 3.14 15.30
N ILE A 68 23.61 3.98 14.42
CA ILE A 68 23.13 4.14 13.04
C ILE A 68 23.14 2.84 12.24
N LYS A 69 24.17 2.00 12.41
CA LYS A 69 24.30 0.75 11.65
C LYS A 69 23.16 -0.22 11.96
N GLU A 70 22.88 -0.45 13.24
CA GLU A 70 21.81 -1.35 13.67
C GLU A 70 20.43 -0.77 13.35
N GLN A 71 20.24 0.55 13.50
CA GLN A 71 19.01 1.20 13.10
C GLN A 71 18.78 1.12 11.59
N THR A 72 19.81 1.33 10.76
CA THR A 72 19.70 1.14 9.31
C THR A 72 19.35 -0.30 8.95
N LYS A 73 19.96 -1.28 9.62
CA LYS A 73 19.59 -2.68 9.44
C LYS A 73 18.11 -2.90 9.76
N GLN A 74 17.65 -2.45 10.92
CA GLN A 74 16.25 -2.60 11.33
C GLN A 74 15.28 -1.86 10.39
N VAL A 75 15.66 -0.70 9.85
CA VAL A 75 14.87 0.00 8.81
C VAL A 75 14.67 -0.89 7.59
N LEU A 76 15.74 -1.53 7.11
CA LEU A 76 15.68 -2.43 5.96
C LEU A 76 14.88 -3.71 6.26
N ASP A 77 15.01 -4.27 7.46
CA ASP A 77 14.23 -5.43 7.90
C ASP A 77 12.72 -5.07 7.94
N ASN A 78 12.37 -3.91 8.49
CA ASN A 78 10.99 -3.42 8.55
C ASN A 78 10.40 -3.17 7.15
N LEU A 79 11.19 -2.58 6.24
CA LEU A 79 10.79 -2.44 4.82
C LEU A 79 10.55 -3.82 4.18
N GLY A 80 11.45 -4.78 4.42
CA GLY A 80 11.34 -6.15 3.94
C GLY A 80 10.06 -6.84 4.41
N ALA A 81 9.66 -6.64 5.66
CA ALA A 81 8.41 -7.18 6.20
C ALA A 81 7.17 -6.64 5.47
N VAL A 82 7.11 -5.32 5.23
CA VAL A 82 6.00 -4.70 4.47
C VAL A 82 5.98 -5.15 3.01
N LEU A 83 7.16 -5.29 2.38
CA LEU A 83 7.29 -5.82 1.03
C LEU A 83 6.76 -7.26 0.94
N LYS A 84 7.16 -8.12 1.88
CA LYS A 84 6.72 -9.52 1.93
C LYS A 84 5.20 -9.67 2.06
N GLU A 85 4.53 -8.78 2.80
CA GLU A 85 3.06 -8.76 2.89
C GLU A 85 2.37 -8.27 1.60
N ALA A 86 3.07 -7.50 0.78
CA ALA A 86 2.54 -7.06 -0.51
C ALA A 86 2.60 -8.15 -1.59
N GLY A 87 3.48 -9.15 -1.43
CA GLY A 87 3.70 -10.27 -2.35
C GLY A 87 5.10 -10.30 -2.94
#